data_AF-A0A971B314-F1
#
_entry.id   AF-A0A971B314-F1
#
_cell.length_a   1.000
_cell.length_b   1.000
_cell.length_c   1.000
_cell.angle_alpha   90.00
_cell.angle_beta   90.00
_cell.angle_gamma   90.00
#
_symmetry.space_group_name_H-M   'P 1'
#
loop_
_entity.id
_entity.type
_entity.pdbx_description
1 polymer ?
#
loop_
_entity_poly.entity_id
_entity_poly.type
_entity_poly.pdbx_seq_one_letter_code
_entity_poly.pdbx_strand_id
1 'polypeptide(L)' 'MVRNWDLSGGAARLELAVEDLKAARADSSRYWHDATSKKFDEAYLLPLDPKVRRALDAVHRLAEILGQARRECGND' A
#
# COMPACT_ATOMS: atom_id res chain seq x y z
N MET A 1 -10.77 -19.96 -0.34
CA MET A 1 -11.73 -18.87 -0.66
C MET A 1 -11.27 -17.63 0.08
N VAL A 2 -10.72 -16.64 -0.62
CA VAL A 2 -10.34 -15.35 -0.01
C VAL A 2 -11.63 -14.68 0.45
N ARG A 3 -11.76 -14.42 1.75
CA ARG A 3 -12.91 -13.69 2.28
C ARG A 3 -12.78 -12.24 1.84
N ASN A 4 -13.82 -11.65 1.25
CA ASN A 4 -13.84 -10.26 0.75
C ASN A 4 -13.54 -9.18 1.81
N TRP A 5 -13.33 -9.58 3.05
CA TRP A 5 -13.04 -8.77 4.23
C TRP A 5 -11.67 -9.09 4.84
N ASP A 6 -10.82 -9.85 4.14
CA ASP A 6 -9.42 -10.05 4.51
C ASP A 6 -8.60 -8.79 4.20
N LEU A 7 -8.67 -7.86 5.14
CA LEU A 7 -7.94 -6.59 5.13
C LEU A 7 -6.42 -6.79 5.16
N SER A 8 -5.95 -7.83 5.84
CA SER A 8 -4.52 -8.18 5.91
C SER A 8 -4.00 -8.63 4.54
N GLY A 9 -4.75 -9.46 3.83
CA GLY A 9 -4.40 -9.85 2.46
C GLY A 9 -4.39 -8.69 1.47
N GLY A 10 -5.31 -7.73 1.64
CA GLY A 10 -5.33 -6.49 0.86
C GLY A 10 -4.12 -5.58 1.12
N ALA A 11 -3.76 -5.40 2.40
CA ALA A 11 -2.58 -4.62 2.81
C ALA A 11 -1.29 -5.21 2.24
N ALA A 12 -1.10 -6.52 2.37
CA ALA A 12 0.10 -7.21 1.86
C ALA A 12 0.24 -7.06 0.34
N ARG A 13 -0.85 -7.12 -0.42
CA ARG A 13 -0.82 -6.89 -1.88
C ARG A 13 -0.45 -5.45 -2.23
N LEU A 14 -0.92 -4.48 -1.46
CA LEU A 14 -0.58 -3.07 -1.67
C LEU A 14 0.89 -2.82 -1.37
N GLU A 15 1.44 -3.40 -0.30
CA GLU A 15 2.88 -3.34 0.01
C GLU A 15 3.74 -3.92 -1.11
N LEU A 16 3.40 -5.13 -1.58
CA LEU A 16 4.11 -5.77 -2.69
C LEU A 16 4.06 -4.91 -3.96
N ALA A 17 2.89 -4.37 -4.32
CA ALA A 17 2.75 -3.52 -5.50
C ALA A 17 3.59 -2.24 -5.44
N VAL A 18 3.78 -1.67 -4.23
CA VAL A 18 4.67 -0.50 -4.05
C VAL A 18 6.13 -0.89 -4.21
N GLU A 19 6.55 -2.04 -3.70
CA GLU A 19 7.92 -2.52 -3.88
C GLU A 19 8.21 -2.84 -5.36
N ASP A 20 7.26 -3.45 -6.07
CA ASP A 20 7.36 -3.67 -7.52
C ASP A 20 7.47 -2.36 -8.29
N LEU A 21 6.69 -1.34 -7.92
CA LEU A 21 6.77 -0.01 -8.51
C LEU A 21 8.16 0.64 -8.29
N LYS A 22 8.70 0.54 -7.08
CA LYS A 22 10.05 1.06 -6.76
C LYS A 22 11.12 0.34 -7.58
N ALA A 23 11.03 -0.98 -7.69
CA ALA A 23 11.96 -1.77 -8.49
C ALA A 23 11.88 -1.38 -9.98
N ALA A 24 10.66 -1.28 -10.52
CA ALA A 24 10.45 -0.86 -11.91
C ALA A 24 10.94 0.57 -12.17
N ARG A 25 10.75 1.49 -11.21
CA ARG A 25 11.28 2.84 -11.31
C ARG A 25 12.80 2.87 -11.28
N ALA A 26 13.43 2.08 -10.39
CA ALA A 26 14.88 1.99 -10.28
C ALA A 26 15.52 1.46 -11.59
N ASP A 27 14.92 0.45 -12.21
CA ASP A 27 15.37 -0.07 -13.50
C ASP A 27 15.16 0.95 -14.63
N SER A 28 13.97 1.54 -14.71
CA SER A 28 13.65 2.56 -15.72
C SER A 28 14.56 3.78 -15.64
N SER A 29 14.98 4.18 -14.43
CA SER A 29 15.86 5.32 -14.19
C SER A 29 17.27 5.12 -14.77
N ARG A 30 17.66 3.90 -15.11
CA ARG A 30 18.92 3.61 -15.81
C ARG A 30 18.93 4.16 -17.25
N TYR A 31 17.75 4.27 -17.86
CA TYR A 31 17.58 4.69 -19.26
C TYR A 31 16.79 6.00 -19.38
N TRP A 32 15.98 6.33 -18.37
CA TRP A 32 15.12 7.52 -18.36
C TRP A 32 15.38 8.36 -17.11
N HIS A 33 16.31 9.31 -17.22
CA HIS A 33 16.75 10.17 -16.12
C HIS A 33 16.84 11.65 -16.53
N ASP A 34 16.02 12.06 -17.51
CA ASP A 34 15.96 13.44 -18.00
C ASP A 34 15.03 14.33 -17.16
N ALA A 35 14.86 15.58 -17.60
CA ALA A 35 13.97 16.54 -16.94
C ALA A 35 12.50 16.10 -16.93
N THR A 36 12.07 15.30 -17.91
CA THR A 36 10.71 14.74 -17.96
C THR A 36 10.55 13.67 -16.89
N SER A 37 11.54 12.81 -16.74
CA SER A 37 11.61 11.78 -15.70
C SER A 37 11.55 12.37 -14.29
N LYS A 38 12.29 13.46 -14.07
CA LYS A 38 12.26 14.19 -12.79
C LYS A 38 10.86 14.75 -12.47
N LYS A 39 10.21 15.38 -13.46
CA LYS A 39 8.84 15.91 -13.30
C LYS A 39 7.82 14.80 -13.02
N PHE A 40 8.02 13.63 -13.62
CA PHE A 40 7.17 12.47 -13.35
C PHE A 40 7.28 12.02 -11.88
N ASP A 41 8.50 11.94 -11.34
CA ASP A 41 8.69 11.58 -9.93
C ASP A 41 8.04 12.58 -9.00
N GLU A 42 8.25 13.88 -9.25
CA GLU A 42 7.71 14.96 -8.44
C GLU A 42 6.17 14.99 -8.47
N ALA A 43 5.57 14.76 -9.64
CA ALA A 43 4.12 14.83 -9.82
C ALA A 43 3.39 13.58 -9.30
N TYR A 44 4.00 12.39 -9.45
CA TYR A 44 3.28 11.13 -9.27
C TYR A 44 3.88 10.22 -8.20
N LEU A 45 5.21 10.03 -8.18
CA LEU A 45 5.83 9.06 -7.28
C LEU A 45 6.05 9.61 -5.86
N LEU A 46 6.63 10.81 -5.72
CA LEU A 46 6.86 11.43 -4.40
C LEU A 46 5.55 11.60 -3.60
N PRO A 47 4.42 12.02 -4.20
CA PRO A 47 3.17 12.11 -3.46
C PRO A 47 2.53 10.76 -3.13
N LEU A 48 2.95 9.66 -3.76
CA LEU A 48 2.34 8.35 -3.60
C LEU A 48 2.75 7.68 -2.27
N ASP A 49 4.03 7.76 -1.91
CA ASP A 49 4.57 7.17 -0.67
C ASP A 49 3.75 7.52 0.59
N PRO A 50 3.50 8.80 0.93
CA PRO A 50 2.71 9.14 2.11
C PRO A 50 1.24 8.72 1.97
N LYS A 51 0.68 8.62 0.76
CA LYS A 51 -0.70 8.17 0.53
C LYS A 51 -0.84 6.68 0.79
N VAL A 52 0.08 5.87 0.29
CA VAL A 52 0.07 4.42 0.51
C VAL A 52 0.28 4.11 1.98
N ARG A 53 1.24 4.78 2.63
CA ARG A 53 1.47 4.60 4.07
C ARG A 53 0.22 4.89 4.91
N ARG A 54 -0.46 6.01 4.64
CA ARG A 54 -1.74 6.33 5.30
C ARG A 54 -2.83 5.28 5.05
N ALA A 55 -2.89 4.74 3.82
CA ALA A 55 -3.85 3.69 3.50
C ALA A 55 -3.56 2.39 4.28
N LEU A 56 -2.30 1.96 4.34
CA LEU A 56 -1.88 0.79 5.11
C LEU A 56 -2.16 0.97 6.60
N ASP A 57 -1.81 2.12 7.18
CA ASP A 57 -2.10 2.45 8.58
C ASP A 57 -3.61 2.36 8.88
N ALA A 58 -4.45 2.90 8.00
CA ALA A 58 -5.90 2.83 8.14
C ALA A 58 -6.44 1.39 8.04
N VAL A 59 -5.91 0.59 7.13
CA VAL A 59 -6.28 -0.83 6.95
C VAL A 59 -5.89 -1.65 8.18
N HIS A 60 -4.68 -1.46 8.72
CA HIS A 60 -4.23 -2.13 9.93
C HIS A 60 -5.11 -1.78 11.13
N ARG A 61 -5.40 -0.49 11.33
CA ARG A 61 -6.29 -0.04 12.41
C ARG A 61 -7.69 -0.62 12.29
N LEU A 62 -8.24 -0.70 11.07
CA LEU A 62 -9.54 -1.29 10.84
C LEU A 62 -9.55 -2.79 11.14
N ALA A 63 -8.49 -3.51 10.75
CA ALA A 63 -8.34 -4.93 11.05
C ALA A 63 -8.26 -5.20 12.57
N GLU A 64 -7.57 -4.35 13.33
CA GLU A 64 -7.52 -4.42 14.79
C GLU A 64 -8.91 -4.25 15.42
N ILE A 65 -9.65 -3.21 15.03
CA ILE A 65 -10.99 -2.91 15.54
C ILE A 65 -11.96 -4.05 15.24
N LEU A 66 -11.98 -4.55 14.00
CA LEU A 66 -12.84 -5.67 13.60
C LEU A 66 -12.45 -6.97 14.32
N GLY A 67 -11.16 -7.20 14.53
CA GLY A 67 -10.65 -8.32 15.31
C GLY A 67 -11.11 -8.26 16.77
N GLN A 68 -11.13 -7.07 17.36
CA GLN A 68 -11.63 -6.84 18.73
C GLN A 68 -13.14 -7.06 18.81
N ALA A 69 -13.92 -6.43 17.94
CA ALA A 69 -15.37 -6.59 17.90
C ALA A 69 -15.79 -8.07 17.73
N ARG A 70 -15.07 -8.83 16.87
CA ARG A 70 -15.31 -10.27 16.71
C ARG A 70 -15.07 -11.05 18.00
N ARG A 71 -14.07 -10.70 18.80
CA ARG A 71 -13.80 -11.34 20.10
C ARG A 71 -14.89 -11.02 21.11
N GLU A 72 -15.34 -9.76 21.14
CA GLU A 72 -16.39 -9.31 22.06
C GLU A 72 -17.75 -9.95 21.74
N CYS A 73 -18.13 -10.07 20.47
CA CYS A 73 -19.40 -10.69 20.07
C CYS A 73 -19.39 -12.23 20.05
N GLY A 74 -18.21 -12.85 20.06
CA GLY A 74 -18.05 -14.31 20.01
C GLY A 74 -17.93 -14.98 21.38
N ASN A 75 -18.07 -14.22 22.46
CA ASN A 75 -17.88 -14.65 23.84
C ASN A 75 -19.21 -14.77 24.64
N ASP A 76 -20.33 -14.97 23.94
CA ASP A 76 -21.61 -15.42 24.50
C ASP A 76 -21.78 -16.95 24.36
#